data_AF-K0IMB2-F1
#
_entry.id   AF-K0IMB2-F1
#
_cell.length_a   1.000
_cell.length_b   1.000
_cell.length_c   1.000
_cell.angle_alpha   90.00
_cell.angle_beta   90.00
_cell.angle_gamma   90.00
#
_symmetry.space_group_name_H-M   'P 1'
#
loop_
_entity.id
_entity.type
_entity.pdbx_description
1 polymer ?
#
loop_
_entity_poly.entity_id
_entity_poly.type
_entity_poly.pdbx_seq_one_letter_code
_entity_poly.pdbx_strand_id
1 'polypeptide(L)'
;MAKCEASAEVMGTDHKRKENQQPIVMMLTDQQDIIDRLTRIFVNADSEICACIESETPIATTDIESLVKAKLAARKRGVKLRYITEIKEGNLYYCRKQIGMITELRHLDFVKGNFVVSDKEFLSVPLIPEEGPVTEGIYTDVDAIVLQQQLIFETLWKKARPAEERIRELERRYNSQEKFVEEENNKKQQKIIDRIYLCMKCGASFIYRGEALQHVSETGHDETREFPFGNSI
;
A
#
# COMPACT_ATOMS: atom_id res chain seq x y z
N MET A 1 -25.58 -36.70 30.07
CA MET A 1 -25.84 -35.92 28.84
C MET A 1 -26.36 -34.56 29.26
N ALA A 2 -25.50 -33.55 29.28
CA ALA A 2 -25.85 -32.18 29.67
C ALA A 2 -26.47 -31.46 28.45
N LYS A 3 -27.67 -30.90 28.63
CA LYS A 3 -28.27 -29.97 27.67
C LYS A 3 -27.71 -28.58 27.95
N CYS A 4 -26.98 -28.03 26.99
CA CYS A 4 -26.59 -26.62 26.97
C CYS A 4 -27.71 -25.85 26.28
N GLU A 5 -28.48 -25.08 27.03
CA GLU A 5 -29.37 -24.05 26.49
C GLU A 5 -28.54 -22.78 26.30
N ALA A 6 -28.27 -22.42 25.05
CA ALA A 6 -27.67 -21.14 24.68
C ALA A 6 -28.80 -20.17 24.32
N SER A 7 -29.04 -19.19 25.18
CA SER A 7 -29.90 -18.04 24.90
C SER A 7 -29.23 -17.17 23.83
N ALA A 8 -29.80 -17.15 22.63
CA ALA A 8 -29.48 -16.18 21.59
C ALA A 8 -30.44 -14.99 21.72
N GLU A 9 -29.99 -13.92 22.37
CA GLU A 9 -30.63 -12.60 22.23
C GLU A 9 -30.27 -12.04 20.85
N VAL A 10 -31.16 -12.25 19.89
CA VAL A 10 -31.15 -11.56 18.60
C VAL A 10 -31.64 -10.13 18.85
N MET A 11 -30.71 -9.17 18.94
CA MET A 11 -31.06 -7.76 18.83
C MET A 11 -31.55 -7.49 17.41
N GLY A 12 -32.88 -7.44 17.27
CA GLY A 12 -33.52 -6.88 16.10
C GLY A 12 -33.30 -5.38 16.05
N THR A 13 -32.68 -4.90 14.98
CA THR A 13 -32.86 -3.52 14.53
C THR A 13 -33.78 -3.54 13.32
N ASP A 14 -35.03 -3.13 13.54
CA ASP A 14 -36.03 -2.87 12.53
C ASP A 14 -35.47 -1.91 11.47
N HIS A 15 -35.14 -2.43 10.29
CA HIS A 15 -34.94 -1.65 9.08
C HIS A 15 -36.19 -1.84 8.21
N LYS A 16 -37.18 -0.95 8.40
CA LYS A 16 -38.34 -0.88 7.50
C LYS A 16 -37.86 -0.43 6.11
N ARG A 17 -37.59 -1.41 5.24
CA ARG A 17 -37.33 -1.21 3.81
C ARG A 17 -38.60 -0.70 3.14
N LYS A 18 -38.48 0.13 2.09
CA LYS A 18 -39.60 0.45 1.20
C LYS A 18 -40.08 -0.86 0.57
N GLU A 19 -41.21 -1.40 1.02
CA GLU A 19 -41.77 -2.74 0.73
C GLU A 19 -42.10 -3.06 -0.74
N ASN A 20 -41.63 -2.28 -1.73
CA ASN A 20 -42.11 -2.39 -3.12
C ASN A 20 -41.05 -2.33 -4.23
N GLN A 21 -39.78 -2.59 -3.92
CA GLN A 21 -38.74 -2.75 -4.96
C GLN A 21 -38.17 -4.17 -4.93
N GLN A 22 -38.19 -4.84 -6.09
CA GLN A 22 -37.49 -6.11 -6.26
C GLN A 22 -35.99 -5.89 -6.09
N PRO A 23 -35.28 -6.82 -5.41
CA PRO A 23 -33.84 -6.72 -5.27
C PRO A 23 -33.15 -6.81 -6.64
N ILE A 24 -32.09 -6.03 -6.79
CA ILE A 24 -31.39 -5.81 -8.05
C ILE A 24 -30.07 -6.58 -8.02
N VAL A 25 -29.76 -7.26 -9.12
CA VAL A 25 -28.42 -7.74 -9.45
C VAL A 25 -28.09 -7.18 -10.83
N MET A 26 -27.01 -6.42 -10.93
CA MET A 26 -26.67 -5.67 -12.15
C MET A 26 -25.20 -5.88 -12.51
N MET A 27 -24.97 -6.26 -13.76
CA MET A 27 -23.67 -6.16 -14.41
C MET A 27 -23.48 -4.72 -14.87
N LEU A 28 -22.41 -4.07 -14.44
CA LEU A 28 -22.02 -2.73 -14.85
C LEU A 28 -20.92 -2.88 -15.90
N THR A 29 -21.11 -2.25 -17.05
CA THR A 29 -20.19 -2.37 -18.19
C THR A 29 -19.46 -1.06 -18.54
N ASP A 30 -19.71 0.00 -17.77
CA ASP A 30 -19.22 1.35 -18.01
C ASP A 30 -18.61 1.95 -16.74
N GLN A 31 -17.54 2.73 -16.91
CA GLN A 31 -16.81 3.33 -15.80
C GLN A 31 -17.67 4.34 -15.02
N GLN A 32 -18.47 5.15 -15.72
CA GLN A 32 -19.33 6.14 -15.08
C GLN A 32 -20.42 5.46 -14.28
N ASP A 33 -21.02 4.37 -14.79
CA ASP A 33 -22.00 3.57 -14.06
C ASP A 33 -21.41 3.01 -12.75
N ILE A 34 -20.16 2.55 -12.78
CA ILE A 34 -19.45 2.06 -11.59
C ILE A 34 -19.23 3.20 -10.59
N ILE A 35 -18.76 4.37 -11.05
CA ILE A 35 -18.54 5.54 -10.20
C ILE A 35 -19.85 6.03 -9.58
N ASP A 36 -20.93 6.05 -10.35
CA ASP A 36 -22.26 6.48 -9.90
C ASP A 36 -22.84 5.52 -8.87
N ARG A 37 -22.71 4.20 -9.09
CA ARG A 37 -23.11 3.18 -8.12
C ARG A 37 -22.27 3.23 -6.85
N LEU A 38 -20.96 3.40 -6.97
CA LEU A 38 -20.07 3.55 -5.83
C LEU A 38 -20.42 4.81 -5.02
N THR A 39 -20.65 5.94 -5.70
CA THR A 39 -21.10 7.20 -5.08
C THR A 39 -22.43 7.00 -4.35
N ARG A 40 -23.38 6.28 -4.96
CA ARG A 40 -24.67 5.96 -4.36
C ARG A 40 -24.53 5.16 -3.06
N ILE A 41 -23.65 4.16 -3.00
CA ILE A 41 -23.36 3.42 -1.77
C ILE A 41 -22.95 4.38 -0.65
N PHE A 42 -22.06 5.33 -0.94
CA PHE A 42 -21.65 6.34 0.04
C PHE A 42 -22.79 7.27 0.46
N VAL A 43 -23.75 7.56 -0.41
CA VAL A 43 -24.89 8.43 -0.09
C VAL A 43 -25.94 7.71 0.74
N ASN A 44 -26.19 6.43 0.47
CA ASN A 44 -27.30 5.66 1.03
C ASN A 44 -26.98 4.91 2.34
N ALA A 45 -25.70 4.67 2.63
CA ALA A 45 -25.30 3.95 3.84
C ALA A 45 -25.75 4.71 5.11
N ASP A 46 -26.30 3.97 6.07
CA ASP A 46 -26.77 4.54 7.34
C ASP A 46 -25.69 4.45 8.43
N SER A 47 -24.95 3.35 8.48
CA SER A 47 -24.11 3.02 9.63
C SER A 47 -22.65 2.77 9.26
N GLU A 48 -22.39 1.97 8.23
CA GLU A 48 -21.04 1.59 7.86
C GLU A 48 -20.87 1.32 6.36
N ILE A 49 -19.63 1.49 5.91
CA ILE A 49 -19.15 1.12 4.60
C ILE A 49 -17.80 0.41 4.81
N CYS A 50 -17.72 -0.80 4.31
CA CYS A 50 -16.57 -1.67 4.40
C CYS A 50 -16.01 -1.89 3.00
N ALA A 51 -14.72 -1.63 2.82
CA ALA A 51 -14.05 -1.76 1.53
C ALA A 51 -12.81 -2.65 1.65
N CYS A 52 -12.71 -3.66 0.80
CA CYS A 52 -11.50 -4.45 0.61
C CYS A 52 -10.99 -4.15 -0.80
N ILE A 53 -9.80 -3.57 -0.91
CA ILE A 53 -9.27 -3.08 -2.19
C ILE A 53 -7.79 -3.45 -2.35
N GLU A 54 -7.41 -3.77 -3.57
CA GLU A 54 -6.04 -4.12 -3.95
C GLU A 54 -5.09 -2.93 -3.81
N SER A 55 -3.78 -3.18 -3.84
CA SER A 55 -2.76 -2.15 -3.56
C SER A 55 -2.79 -0.99 -4.55
N GLU A 56 -3.27 -1.24 -5.77
CA GLU A 56 -3.32 -0.31 -6.90
C GLU A 56 -4.60 0.54 -6.87
N THR A 57 -5.67 0.06 -6.25
CA THR A 57 -6.97 0.75 -6.22
C THR A 57 -6.93 2.12 -5.52
N PRO A 58 -6.21 2.31 -4.39
CA PRO A 58 -6.00 3.64 -3.86
C PRO A 58 -5.40 4.61 -4.87
N ILE A 59 -4.45 4.16 -5.71
CA ILE A 59 -3.83 5.01 -6.73
C ILE A 59 -4.88 5.50 -7.73
N ALA A 60 -5.71 4.59 -8.23
CA ALA A 60 -6.72 4.91 -9.24
C ALA A 60 -7.92 5.74 -8.73
N THR A 61 -8.27 5.62 -7.44
CA THR A 61 -9.57 6.12 -6.93
C THR A 61 -9.49 7.25 -5.92
N THR A 62 -8.32 7.50 -5.30
CA THR A 62 -8.20 8.47 -4.19
C THR A 62 -8.51 9.90 -4.62
N ASP A 63 -8.21 10.25 -5.88
CA ASP A 63 -8.28 11.63 -6.37
C ASP A 63 -9.55 11.90 -7.19
N ILE A 64 -10.44 10.92 -7.32
CA ILE A 64 -11.73 11.10 -7.99
C ILE A 64 -12.63 11.99 -7.12
N GLU A 65 -12.90 13.21 -7.59
CA GLU A 65 -13.56 14.26 -6.83
C GLU A 65 -14.96 13.85 -6.31
N SER A 66 -15.76 13.17 -7.14
CA SER A 66 -17.09 12.68 -6.75
C SER A 66 -17.01 11.71 -5.57
N LEU A 67 -16.06 10.79 -5.59
CA LEU A 67 -15.84 9.81 -4.52
C LEU A 67 -15.31 10.48 -3.24
N VAL A 68 -14.40 11.44 -3.37
CA VAL A 68 -13.91 12.23 -2.22
C VAL A 68 -15.07 12.94 -1.53
N LYS A 69 -15.90 13.68 -2.30
CA LYS A 69 -17.08 14.37 -1.76
C LYS A 69 -18.04 13.40 -1.09
N ALA A 70 -18.30 12.25 -1.70
CA ALA A 70 -19.21 11.25 -1.17
C ALA A 70 -18.73 10.64 0.15
N LYS A 71 -17.43 10.29 0.24
CA LYS A 71 -16.80 9.79 1.47
C LYS A 71 -16.90 10.78 2.62
N LEU A 72 -16.53 12.04 2.36
CA LEU A 72 -16.58 13.10 3.37
C LEU A 72 -18.02 13.38 3.84
N ALA A 73 -18.97 13.37 2.91
CA ALA A 73 -20.39 13.51 3.25
C ALA A 73 -20.88 12.34 4.12
N ALA A 74 -20.51 11.10 3.80
CA ALA A 74 -20.86 9.92 4.59
C ALA A 74 -20.29 10.01 6.02
N ARG A 75 -19.01 10.39 6.16
CA ARG A 75 -18.37 10.62 7.46
C ARG A 75 -19.08 11.70 8.27
N LYS A 76 -19.48 12.80 7.63
CA LYS A 76 -20.24 13.88 8.29
C LYS A 76 -21.59 13.40 8.81
N ARG A 77 -22.23 12.42 8.16
CA ARG A 77 -23.46 11.77 8.64
C ARG A 77 -23.23 10.75 9.77
N GLY A 78 -21.97 10.47 10.12
CA GLY A 78 -21.62 9.49 11.15
C GLY A 78 -21.37 8.07 10.64
N VAL A 79 -21.35 7.87 9.32
CA VAL A 79 -21.07 6.55 8.72
C VAL A 79 -19.61 6.16 8.97
N LYS A 80 -19.38 4.93 9.42
CA LYS A 80 -18.04 4.36 9.64
C LYS A 80 -17.49 3.79 8.33
N LEU A 81 -16.39 4.35 7.85
CA LEU A 81 -15.70 3.91 6.63
C LEU A 81 -14.46 3.08 7.01
N ARG A 82 -14.52 1.76 6.84
CA ARG A 82 -13.47 0.80 7.21
C ARG A 82 -12.85 0.18 5.96
N TYR A 83 -11.53 0.31 5.79
CA TYR A 83 -10.84 -0.09 4.56
C TYR A 83 -9.73 -1.08 4.87
N ILE A 84 -9.60 -2.09 4.03
CA ILE A 84 -8.47 -3.03 4.03
C ILE A 84 -7.75 -2.91 2.69
N THR A 85 -6.43 -2.77 2.73
CA THR A 85 -5.59 -2.83 1.53
C THR A 85 -4.19 -3.36 1.85
N GLU A 86 -3.49 -3.84 0.83
CA GLU A 86 -2.07 -4.12 0.96
C GLU A 86 -1.27 -2.80 0.83
N ILE A 87 -0.52 -2.44 1.87
CA ILE A 87 0.25 -1.19 1.90
C ILE A 87 1.70 -1.52 1.54
N LYS A 88 2.14 -0.91 0.45
CA LYS A 88 3.46 -1.04 -0.17
C LYS A 88 4.08 0.35 -0.35
N GLU A 89 5.37 0.41 -0.63
CA GLU A 89 6.07 1.67 -0.87
C GLU A 89 5.40 2.50 -1.99
N GLY A 90 4.97 1.84 -3.07
CA GLY A 90 4.34 2.48 -4.23
C GLY A 90 2.98 3.14 -3.97
N ASN A 91 2.28 2.82 -2.87
CA ASN A 91 0.95 3.37 -2.59
C ASN A 91 0.86 4.18 -1.29
N LEU A 92 1.98 4.46 -0.61
CA LEU A 92 2.03 5.16 0.67
C LEU A 92 1.33 6.51 0.64
N TYR A 93 1.59 7.33 -0.39
CA TYR A 93 0.99 8.65 -0.54
C TYR A 93 -0.55 8.58 -0.54
N TYR A 94 -1.12 7.69 -1.35
CA TYR A 94 -2.57 7.51 -1.46
C TYR A 94 -3.17 6.91 -0.20
N CYS A 95 -2.50 5.95 0.44
CA CYS A 95 -2.94 5.39 1.72
C CYS A 95 -3.05 6.46 2.81
N ARG A 96 -2.08 7.38 2.90
CA ARG A 96 -2.15 8.51 3.84
C ARG A 96 -3.31 9.44 3.56
N LYS A 97 -3.55 9.76 2.28
CA LYS A 97 -4.67 10.60 1.89
C LYS A 97 -6.00 9.94 2.26
N GLN A 98 -6.12 8.61 2.08
CA GLN A 98 -7.31 7.87 2.52
C GLN A 98 -7.52 7.94 4.03
N ILE A 99 -6.48 7.78 4.86
CA ILE A 99 -6.59 7.90 6.33
C ILE A 99 -7.27 9.21 6.76
N GLY A 100 -7.00 10.32 6.06
CA GLY A 100 -7.66 11.60 6.32
C GLY A 100 -9.15 11.67 5.95
N MET A 101 -9.63 10.75 5.11
CA MET A 101 -10.99 10.76 4.56
C MET A 101 -11.89 9.65 5.11
N ILE A 102 -11.32 8.59 5.69
CA ILE A 102 -12.06 7.42 6.17
C ILE A 102 -11.99 7.29 7.70
N THR A 103 -12.59 6.24 8.26
CA THR A 103 -12.57 5.99 9.71
C THR A 103 -11.35 5.21 10.14
N GLU A 104 -11.03 4.14 9.43
CA GLU A 104 -9.86 3.32 9.74
C GLU A 104 -9.38 2.63 8.46
N LEU A 105 -8.08 2.72 8.22
CA LEU A 105 -7.38 1.94 7.20
C LEU A 105 -6.61 0.83 7.90
N ARG A 106 -6.74 -0.40 7.42
CA ARG A 106 -5.93 -1.53 7.85
C ARG A 106 -5.13 -2.11 6.71
N HIS A 107 -3.96 -2.58 7.07
CA HIS A 107 -3.07 -3.34 6.22
C HIS A 107 -3.33 -4.84 6.36
N LEU A 108 -3.44 -5.52 5.22
CA LEU A 108 -3.39 -6.98 5.13
C LEU A 108 -2.54 -7.36 3.91
N ASP A 109 -1.63 -8.32 4.08
CA ASP A 109 -0.80 -8.81 2.98
C ASP A 109 -1.64 -9.64 1.98
N PHE A 110 -1.29 -9.59 0.70
CA PHE A 110 -1.91 -10.36 -0.38
C PHE A 110 -3.45 -10.20 -0.48
N VAL A 111 -3.96 -9.00 -0.19
CA VAL A 111 -5.37 -8.66 -0.43
C VAL A 111 -5.65 -8.79 -1.92
N LYS A 112 -6.70 -9.55 -2.24
CA LYS A 112 -7.19 -9.74 -3.61
C LYS A 112 -8.69 -9.50 -3.68
N GLY A 113 -9.11 -8.90 -4.79
CA GLY A 113 -10.47 -8.48 -5.04
C GLY A 113 -10.75 -7.06 -4.55
N ASN A 114 -11.54 -6.33 -5.34
CA ASN A 114 -12.01 -4.99 -5.01
C ASN A 114 -13.50 -5.02 -4.80
N PHE A 115 -13.94 -4.82 -3.57
CA PHE A 115 -15.35 -4.69 -3.26
C PHE A 115 -15.61 -3.64 -2.19
N VAL A 116 -16.82 -3.10 -2.23
CA VAL A 116 -17.38 -2.19 -1.25
C VAL A 116 -18.75 -2.70 -0.86
N VAL A 117 -19.01 -2.75 0.45
CA VAL A 117 -20.28 -3.18 1.01
C VAL A 117 -20.73 -2.21 2.09
N SER A 118 -21.98 -1.80 2.05
CA SER A 118 -22.64 -1.04 3.12
C SER A 118 -23.63 -1.93 3.88
N ASP A 119 -24.42 -1.33 4.77
CA ASP A 119 -25.59 -1.93 5.38
C ASP A 119 -26.71 -2.34 4.40
N LYS A 120 -26.64 -1.90 3.13
CA LYS A 120 -27.74 -2.07 2.15
C LYS A 120 -27.31 -2.54 0.78
N GLU A 121 -26.09 -2.24 0.36
CA GLU A 121 -25.67 -2.32 -1.03
C GLU A 121 -24.25 -2.91 -1.12
N PHE A 122 -24.00 -3.69 -2.16
CA PHE A 122 -22.72 -4.29 -2.48
C PHE A 122 -22.30 -3.93 -3.90
N LEU A 123 -21.01 -3.66 -4.09
CA LEU A 123 -20.38 -3.47 -5.38
C LEU A 123 -19.02 -4.19 -5.40
N SER A 124 -18.82 -5.06 -6.39
CA SER A 124 -17.53 -5.66 -6.71
C SER A 124 -17.01 -5.14 -8.04
N VAL A 125 -15.71 -4.86 -8.12
CA VAL A 125 -15.00 -4.44 -9.34
C VAL A 125 -13.79 -5.36 -9.51
N PRO A 126 -13.92 -6.50 -10.21
CA PRO A 126 -12.89 -7.55 -10.22
C PRO A 126 -11.54 -7.09 -10.78
N LEU A 127 -11.57 -6.18 -11.76
CA LEU A 127 -10.39 -5.69 -12.44
C LEU A 127 -10.38 -4.16 -12.47
N ILE A 128 -9.32 -3.57 -11.95
CA ILE A 128 -9.03 -2.15 -12.09
C ILE A 128 -7.72 -2.07 -12.87
N PRO A 129 -7.77 -1.81 -14.19
CA PRO A 129 -6.56 -1.79 -15.01
C PRO A 129 -5.66 -0.61 -14.64
N GLU A 130 -4.36 -0.76 -14.85
CA GLU A 130 -3.38 0.32 -14.65
C GLU A 130 -3.60 1.48 -15.63
N GLU A 131 -4.03 1.16 -16.86
CA GLU A 131 -4.36 2.10 -17.91
C GLU A 131 -5.73 1.78 -18.53
N GLY A 132 -6.53 2.81 -18.78
CA GLY A 132 -7.86 2.68 -19.40
C GLY A 132 -9.03 2.61 -18.41
N PRO A 133 -10.27 2.56 -18.92
CA PRO A 133 -11.46 2.59 -18.09
C PRO A 133 -11.69 1.27 -17.38
N VAL A 134 -12.24 1.34 -16.16
CA VAL A 134 -12.83 0.17 -15.50
C VAL A 134 -14.13 -0.15 -16.21
N THR A 135 -14.27 -1.37 -16.73
CA THR A 135 -15.43 -1.75 -17.54
C THR A 135 -16.29 -2.83 -16.93
N GLU A 136 -15.95 -3.42 -15.78
CA GLU A 136 -16.73 -4.55 -15.25
C GLU A 136 -16.94 -4.43 -13.74
N GLY A 137 -18.22 -4.40 -13.34
CA GLY A 137 -18.61 -4.40 -11.95
C GLY A 137 -19.90 -5.18 -11.71
N ILE A 138 -20.07 -5.71 -10.50
CA ILE A 138 -21.29 -6.38 -10.07
C ILE A 138 -21.87 -5.59 -8.92
N TYR A 139 -23.06 -5.02 -9.12
CA TYR A 139 -23.82 -4.33 -8.09
C TYR A 139 -25.00 -5.20 -7.63
N THR A 140 -25.29 -5.18 -6.33
CA THR A 140 -26.53 -5.74 -5.80
C THR A 140 -26.96 -5.11 -4.48
N ASP A 141 -28.26 -5.14 -4.21
CA ASP A 141 -28.88 -4.84 -2.91
C ASP A 141 -29.63 -6.05 -2.33
N VAL A 142 -29.28 -7.27 -2.77
CA VAL A 142 -29.80 -8.51 -2.18
C VAL A 142 -29.20 -8.69 -0.79
N ASP A 143 -30.06 -8.64 0.24
CA ASP A 143 -29.64 -8.67 1.66
C ASP A 143 -28.75 -9.87 2.00
N ALA A 144 -29.05 -11.05 1.44
CA ALA A 144 -28.24 -12.25 1.67
C ALA A 144 -26.80 -12.11 1.14
N ILE A 145 -26.61 -11.42 -0.01
CA ILE A 145 -25.28 -11.17 -0.58
C ILE A 145 -24.57 -10.09 0.22
N VAL A 146 -25.26 -9.00 0.56
CA VAL A 146 -24.70 -7.93 1.40
C VAL A 146 -24.19 -8.49 2.73
N LEU A 147 -25.03 -9.27 3.43
CA LEU A 147 -24.65 -9.92 4.69
C LEU A 147 -23.46 -10.87 4.52
N GLN A 148 -23.47 -11.70 3.46
CA GLN A 148 -22.36 -12.60 3.19
C GLN A 148 -21.03 -11.85 3.02
N GLN A 149 -21.06 -10.74 2.27
CA GLN A 149 -19.87 -9.94 1.98
C GLN A 149 -19.38 -9.16 3.21
N GLN A 150 -20.29 -8.69 4.05
CA GLN A 150 -19.93 -8.12 5.36
C GLN A 150 -19.24 -9.16 6.26
N LEU A 151 -19.74 -10.39 6.33
CA LEU A 151 -19.12 -11.46 7.14
C LEU A 151 -17.72 -11.84 6.62
N ILE A 152 -17.53 -11.85 5.30
CA ILE A 152 -16.21 -12.05 4.68
C ILE A 152 -15.29 -10.89 5.07
N PHE A 153 -15.76 -9.65 4.95
CA PHE A 153 -14.99 -8.47 5.35
C PHE A 153 -14.57 -8.54 6.83
N GLU A 154 -15.47 -8.89 7.75
CA GLU A 154 -15.15 -9.02 9.18
C GLU A 154 -14.06 -10.06 9.45
N THR A 155 -14.06 -11.15 8.68
CA THR A 155 -13.04 -12.20 8.78
C THR A 155 -11.67 -11.67 8.36
N LEU A 156 -11.62 -10.86 7.31
CA LEU A 156 -10.38 -10.19 6.86
C LEU A 156 -9.96 -9.09 7.84
N TRP A 157 -10.90 -8.30 8.33
CA TRP A 157 -10.69 -7.19 9.25
C TRP A 157 -10.01 -7.62 10.54
N LYS A 158 -10.41 -8.77 11.09
CA LYS A 158 -9.80 -9.37 12.29
C LYS A 158 -8.36 -9.82 12.10
N LYS A 159 -7.95 -10.12 10.86
CA LYS A 159 -6.58 -10.51 10.50
C LYS A 159 -5.71 -9.32 10.09
N ALA A 160 -6.35 -8.23 9.69
CA ALA A 160 -5.68 -7.00 9.27
C ALA A 160 -5.21 -6.19 10.49
N ARG A 161 -4.12 -5.44 10.32
CA ARG A 161 -3.51 -4.59 11.35
C ARG A 161 -3.61 -3.10 10.99
N PRO A 162 -3.54 -2.16 11.94
CA PRO A 162 -3.63 -0.73 11.65
C PRO A 162 -2.62 -0.26 10.59
N ALA A 163 -3.05 0.61 9.67
CA ALA A 163 -2.20 1.12 8.61
C ALA A 163 -0.97 1.88 9.15
N GLU A 164 -1.12 2.61 10.25
CA GLU A 164 -0.07 3.41 10.88
C GLU A 164 1.11 2.54 11.36
N GLU A 165 0.86 1.28 11.72
CA GLU A 165 1.93 0.34 12.06
C GLU A 165 2.74 -0.02 10.81
N ARG A 166 2.06 -0.42 9.73
CA ARG A 166 2.71 -0.78 8.48
C ARG A 166 3.46 0.39 7.84
N ILE A 167 2.86 1.58 7.84
CA ILE A 167 3.46 2.79 7.29
C ILE A 167 4.77 3.10 8.02
N ARG A 168 4.79 3.05 9.36
CA ARG A 168 6.01 3.26 10.15
C ARG A 168 7.09 2.21 9.88
N GLU A 169 6.71 0.96 9.60
CA GLU A 169 7.69 -0.07 9.21
C GLU A 169 8.37 0.27 7.89
N LEU A 170 7.60 0.70 6.88
CA LEU A 170 8.13 1.04 5.56
C LEU A 170 9.05 2.27 5.62
N GLU A 171 8.68 3.30 6.38
CA GLU A 171 9.52 4.48 6.60
C GLU A 171 10.86 4.14 7.25
N ARG A 172 10.86 3.27 8.27
CA ARG A 172 12.11 2.85 8.93
C ARG A 172 13.02 2.06 7.98
N ARG A 173 12.45 1.21 7.13
CA ARG A 173 13.21 0.46 6.13
C ARG A 173 13.87 1.40 5.12
N TYR A 174 13.12 2.37 4.61
CA TYR A 174 13.63 3.41 3.71
C TYR A 174 14.79 4.20 4.32
N ASN A 175 14.60 4.75 5.53
CA ASN A 175 15.65 5.50 6.22
C ASN A 175 16.90 4.67 6.54
N SER A 176 16.74 3.35 6.75
CA SER A 176 17.87 2.46 6.98
C SER A 176 18.66 2.25 5.69
N GLN A 177 17.97 2.04 4.56
CA GLN A 177 18.61 1.91 3.24
C GLN A 177 19.36 3.17 2.84
N GLU A 178 18.79 4.35 3.06
CA GLU A 178 19.47 5.63 2.79
C GLU A 178 20.76 5.76 3.62
N LYS A 179 20.72 5.45 4.92
CA LYS A 179 21.91 5.46 5.78
C LYS A 179 22.98 4.49 5.30
N PHE A 180 22.62 3.29 4.87
CA PHE A 180 23.60 2.33 4.32
C PHE A 180 24.26 2.87 3.05
N VAL A 181 23.49 3.48 2.13
CA VAL A 181 24.01 4.07 0.90
C VAL A 181 24.89 5.29 1.20
N GLU A 182 24.49 6.15 2.14
CA GLU A 182 25.31 7.29 2.60
C GLU A 182 26.60 6.82 3.27
N GLU A 183 26.57 5.79 4.11
CA GLU A 183 27.77 5.22 4.73
C GLU A 183 28.70 4.58 3.68
N GLU A 184 28.16 3.91 2.67
CA GLU A 184 28.97 3.38 1.56
C GLU A 184 29.56 4.48 0.68
N ASN A 185 28.78 5.51 0.38
CA ASN A 185 29.25 6.66 -0.40
C ASN A 185 30.29 7.46 0.37
N ASN A 186 30.08 7.70 1.67
CA ASN A 186 31.08 8.31 2.54
C ASN A 186 32.33 7.45 2.64
N LYS A 187 32.25 6.12 2.76
CA LYS A 187 33.44 5.24 2.70
C LYS A 187 34.18 5.33 1.36
N LYS A 188 33.48 5.53 0.25
CA LYS A 188 34.08 5.74 -1.07
C LYS A 188 34.69 7.15 -1.22
N GLN A 189 34.08 8.18 -0.64
CA GLN A 189 34.56 9.57 -0.68
C GLN A 189 35.64 9.90 0.36
N GLN A 190 35.70 9.16 1.49
CA GLN A 190 36.76 9.27 2.49
C GLN A 190 38.09 8.65 2.04
N LYS A 191 38.09 7.92 0.91
CA LYS A 191 39.32 7.62 0.14
C LYS A 191 39.70 8.85 -0.68
N ILE A 192 40.10 9.92 0.00
CA ILE A 192 40.90 10.96 -0.65
C ILE A 192 42.18 10.27 -1.13
N ILE A 193 42.47 10.34 -2.44
CA ILE A 193 43.69 9.76 -3.00
C ILE A 193 44.85 10.65 -2.56
N ASP A 194 45.35 10.41 -1.36
CA ASP A 194 46.45 11.20 -0.81
C ASP A 194 47.81 10.75 -1.34
N ARG A 195 47.90 9.55 -1.95
CA ARG A 195 49.18 8.92 -2.32
C ARG A 195 49.07 8.03 -3.57
N ILE A 196 50.07 8.10 -4.44
CA ILE A 196 50.27 7.18 -5.57
C ILE A 196 51.50 6.31 -5.28
N TYR A 197 51.41 5.03 -5.62
CA TYR A 197 52.52 4.09 -5.61
C TYR A 197 53.02 3.88 -7.04
N LEU A 198 54.30 4.09 -7.31
CA LEU A 198 54.92 3.86 -8.62
C LEU A 198 55.92 2.71 -8.53
N CYS A 199 55.82 1.74 -9.45
CA CYS A 199 56.87 0.75 -9.65
C CYS A 199 58.01 1.38 -10.48
N MET A 200 59.21 1.41 -9.92
CA MET A 200 60.37 2.03 -10.58
C MET A 200 60.99 1.13 -11.65
N LYS A 201 60.68 -0.18 -11.67
CA LYS A 201 61.18 -1.11 -12.69
C LYS A 201 60.37 -1.07 -13.99
N CYS A 202 59.03 -0.96 -13.91
CA CYS A 202 58.17 -0.99 -15.09
C CYS A 202 57.30 0.26 -15.30
N GLY A 203 57.31 1.22 -14.37
CA GLY A 203 56.55 2.47 -14.47
C GLY A 203 55.06 2.36 -14.16
N ALA A 204 54.57 1.19 -13.71
CA ALA A 204 53.17 1.02 -13.33
C ALA A 204 52.81 1.88 -12.10
N SER A 205 51.65 2.54 -12.14
CA SER A 205 51.14 3.37 -11.05
C SER A 205 49.90 2.74 -10.41
N PHE A 206 49.78 2.89 -9.09
CA PHE A 206 48.70 2.33 -8.29
C PHE A 206 48.18 3.36 -7.31
N ILE A 207 46.86 3.35 -7.12
CA ILE A 207 46.16 4.28 -6.22
C ILE A 207 46.08 3.66 -4.82
N TYR A 208 46.07 2.33 -4.72
CA TYR A 208 46.01 1.60 -3.46
C TYR A 208 47.30 0.81 -3.19
N ARG A 209 47.80 0.87 -1.95
CA ARG A 209 48.98 0.10 -1.53
C ARG A 209 48.85 -1.41 -1.79
N GLY A 210 47.63 -1.94 -1.64
CA GLY A 210 47.33 -3.35 -1.89
C GLY A 210 47.62 -3.76 -3.33
N GLU A 211 47.28 -2.92 -4.31
CA GLU A 211 47.53 -3.18 -5.74
C GLU A 211 49.03 -3.14 -6.05
N ALA A 212 49.78 -2.21 -5.45
CA ALA A 212 51.23 -2.15 -5.60
C ALA A 212 51.92 -3.39 -5.01
N LEU A 213 51.47 -3.87 -3.84
CA LEU A 213 51.99 -5.10 -3.23
C LEU A 213 51.64 -6.35 -4.03
N GLN A 214 50.42 -6.41 -4.58
CA GLN A 214 50.01 -7.49 -5.46
C GLN A 214 50.87 -7.51 -6.73
N HIS A 215 51.12 -6.35 -7.34
CA HIS A 215 52.05 -6.22 -8.46
C HIS A 215 53.45 -6.76 -8.13
N VAL A 216 54.01 -6.41 -6.97
CA VAL A 216 55.32 -6.94 -6.53
C VAL A 216 55.29 -8.47 -6.41
N SER A 217 54.21 -9.04 -5.87
CA SER A 217 54.08 -10.49 -5.71
C SER A 217 53.96 -11.24 -7.04
N GLU A 218 53.32 -10.64 -8.03
CA GLU A 218 53.07 -11.26 -9.34
C GLU A 218 54.27 -11.08 -10.30
N THR A 219 55.00 -9.98 -10.19
CA THR A 219 56.07 -9.61 -11.14
C THR A 219 57.47 -9.68 -10.57
N GLY A 220 57.63 -9.75 -9.24
CA GLY A 220 58.94 -9.67 -8.57
C GLY A 220 59.55 -8.27 -8.60
N HIS A 221 58.80 -7.23 -8.99
CA HIS A 221 59.28 -5.85 -8.99
C HIS A 221 59.19 -5.20 -7.60
N ASP A 222 60.18 -5.44 -6.76
CA ASP A 222 60.26 -5.00 -5.36
C ASP A 222 60.55 -3.50 -5.13
N GLU A 223 60.88 -2.75 -6.19
CA GLU A 223 61.16 -1.30 -6.10
C GLU A 223 59.91 -0.45 -6.35
N THR A 224 59.08 -0.28 -5.32
CA THR A 224 57.94 0.66 -5.34
C THR A 224 58.22 1.92 -4.52
N ARG A 225 57.83 3.10 -5.04
CA ARG A 225 57.93 4.39 -4.35
C ARG A 225 56.55 5.01 -4.15
N GLU A 226 56.36 5.59 -2.98
CA GLU A 226 55.13 6.28 -2.58
C GLU A 226 55.32 7.79 -2.75
N PHE A 227 54.38 8.45 -3.43
CA PHE A 227 54.37 9.90 -3.64
C PHE A 227 53.09 10.50 -3.07
N PRO A 228 53.18 11.54 -2.22
CA PRO A 228 52.00 12.28 -1.77
C PRO A 228 51.40 13.11 -2.93
N PHE A 229 50.08 13.17 -3.03
CA PHE A 229 49.41 14.12 -3.92
C PHE A 229 49.49 15.53 -3.30
N GLY A 230 50.28 16.39 -3.94
CA GLY A 230 50.31 17.83 -3.66
C GLY A 230 51.18 18.24 -2.47
N ASN A 231 52.44 18.56 -2.74
CA ASN A 231 53.07 19.78 -2.27
C ASN A 231 54.40 20.00 -3.00
N SER A 232 54.37 20.87 -4.01
CA SER A 232 55.52 21.65 -4.47
C SER A 232 54.97 22.89 -5.16
N ILE A 233 55.16 24.04 -4.49
CA ILE A 233 55.35 25.42 -4.96
C ILE A 233 54.84 25.74 -6.38
#